data_AF-A0A496ANX3-F1
#
_entry.id   AF-A0A496ANX3-F1
#
_cell.length_a   1.000
_cell.length_b   1.000
_cell.length_c   1.000
_cell.angle_alpha   90.00
_cell.angle_beta   90.00
_cell.angle_gamma   90.00
#
_symmetry.space_group_name_H-M   'P 1'
#
loop_
_entity.id
_entity.type
_entity.pdbx_description
1 polymer ?
#
loop_
_entity_poly.entity_id
_entity_poly.type
_entity_poly.pdbx_seq_one_letter_code
_entity_poly.pdbx_strand_id
1 'polypeptide(L)'
;MSKAKYPNRDALNQALDHYLDAMFQFVSECLDEPSIRETLRLLSVDDLRKEIEVKDIADLIKKYWSKSFKAKFKIIDRDDIRYYDARSVTSLIIEGRNQVSHQRLRELDAEFTRSQLFLIAEVLGQIKRSDARREVETIRDELFEDTAAQLVTVAVEAEQAKYEKSIADVEKRLATAEKDNKKLSKAVDDNAAELDKKKGELEKISGQLVSIRSSEKENKKQFDSTAKQLEKAQAAHSTCEERLTSTETERDDYKKRLETTSEQLDEVSERLSITSDQFLAVKAERDTSTAHLTAIQKLLTASTISDPSVCPSFKTTSAVRLLDRRGTDKRSYLLELLEQEQSAIIYVQSEERIDQLLKFIGPEKADLIGKCNERTSEAEEAEIFGKLEKGELIAVVSNTAFSTLTSPHRIEHFVFCHLVPGLDEFFRQCEPAFASEKHAYLHLIYNSEQDIEGLVQKYPDREALEKLYPELRKLAGTNGNFIKTETLYNALDMAKLGIETGLAIFEELQLLERNSEGIKLLPPAGKKLDASEIYRRGEKLKKETADFRAFQLEHPIEQIWEEILAKLGVDSEQILRENNTHNYGTRDVANMPRAFQDAPEDAETQSEQSTETIEDNNPVDNEGTARIL
;
A
#
# COMPACT_ATOMS: atom_id res chain seq x y z
N MET A 1 31.06 -112.26 15.56
CA MET A 1 32.25 -111.64 16.18
C MET A 1 32.29 -112.05 17.65
N SER A 2 33.46 -112.45 18.21
CA SER A 2 33.57 -112.58 19.67
C SER A 2 33.16 -111.24 20.27
N LYS A 3 32.23 -111.21 21.24
CA LYS A 3 31.84 -109.95 21.89
C LYS A 3 33.11 -109.26 22.36
N ALA A 4 33.47 -108.18 21.67
CA ALA A 4 34.53 -107.29 22.09
C ALA A 4 34.33 -106.98 23.56
N LYS A 5 35.40 -106.95 24.35
CA LYS A 5 35.28 -106.59 25.76
C LYS A 5 34.78 -105.15 25.92
N TYR A 6 35.05 -104.31 24.91
CA TYR A 6 34.65 -102.93 24.84
C TYR A 6 34.11 -102.53 23.44
N PRO A 7 32.90 -102.98 23.03
CA PRO A 7 32.35 -102.73 21.69
C PRO A 7 32.33 -101.27 21.22
N ASN A 8 31.96 -100.31 22.08
CA ASN A 8 31.87 -98.91 21.64
C ASN A 8 33.28 -98.33 21.38
N ARG A 9 34.21 -98.66 22.27
CA ARG A 9 35.61 -98.29 22.14
C ARG A 9 36.27 -98.89 20.90
N ASP A 10 36.02 -100.17 20.64
CA ASP A 10 36.60 -100.89 19.50
C ASP A 10 36.04 -100.35 18.17
N ALA A 11 34.73 -100.06 18.13
CA ALA A 11 34.10 -99.43 16.98
C ALA A 11 34.63 -98.01 16.71
N LEU A 12 34.78 -97.18 17.76
CA LEU A 12 35.34 -95.84 17.58
C LEU A 12 36.81 -95.88 17.15
N ASN A 13 37.60 -96.85 17.65
CA ASN A 13 38.96 -97.10 17.17
C ASN A 13 38.98 -97.39 15.66
N GLN A 14 38.18 -98.36 15.21
CA GLN A 14 38.12 -98.73 13.79
C GLN A 14 37.71 -97.53 12.92
N ALA A 15 36.73 -96.75 13.36
CA ALA A 15 36.31 -95.54 12.64
C ALA A 15 37.41 -94.46 12.59
N LEU A 16 38.18 -94.30 13.67
CA LEU A 16 39.32 -93.37 13.71
C LEU A 16 40.45 -93.82 12.78
N ASP A 17 40.66 -95.12 12.61
CA ASP A 17 41.63 -95.66 11.65
C ASP A 17 41.19 -95.36 10.21
N HIS A 18 39.92 -95.59 9.87
CA HIS A 18 39.37 -95.21 8.56
C HIS A 18 39.43 -93.70 8.32
N TYR A 19 39.15 -92.90 9.35
CA TYR A 19 39.29 -91.45 9.29
C TYR A 19 40.72 -91.03 8.98
N LEU A 20 41.67 -91.61 9.69
CA LEU A 20 43.09 -91.33 9.53
C LEU A 20 43.58 -91.63 8.13
N ASP A 21 43.35 -92.86 7.65
CA ASP A 21 43.79 -93.27 6.32
C ASP A 21 43.20 -92.37 5.22
N ALA A 22 41.92 -92.04 5.33
CA ALA A 22 41.23 -91.17 4.38
C ALA A 22 41.74 -89.72 4.44
N MET A 23 41.99 -89.19 5.64
CA MET A 23 42.56 -87.85 5.84
C MET A 23 44.00 -87.78 5.35
N PHE A 24 44.80 -88.83 5.53
CA PHE A 24 46.16 -88.91 4.99
C PHE A 24 46.18 -88.85 3.48
N GLN A 25 45.30 -89.62 2.82
CA GLN A 25 45.15 -89.55 1.37
C GLN A 25 44.71 -88.15 0.92
N PHE A 26 43.74 -87.55 1.61
CA PHE A 26 43.28 -86.19 1.31
C PHE A 26 44.39 -85.14 1.46
N VAL A 27 45.16 -85.21 2.55
CA VAL A 27 46.31 -84.34 2.75
C VAL A 27 47.37 -84.55 1.67
N SER A 28 47.64 -85.79 1.28
CA SER A 28 48.60 -86.12 0.23
C SER A 28 48.17 -85.55 -1.14
N GLU A 29 46.90 -85.69 -1.51
CA GLU A 29 46.35 -85.07 -2.72
C GLU A 29 46.43 -83.54 -2.68
N CYS A 30 46.21 -82.92 -1.52
CA CYS A 30 46.38 -81.49 -1.34
C CYS A 30 47.85 -81.04 -1.43
N LEU A 31 48.80 -81.90 -1.02
CA LEU A 31 50.24 -81.63 -1.12
C LEU A 31 50.77 -81.73 -2.56
N ASP A 32 50.13 -82.53 -3.40
CA ASP A 32 50.44 -82.64 -4.83
C ASP A 32 50.00 -81.42 -5.66
N GLU A 33 49.33 -80.44 -5.03
CA GLU A 33 49.04 -79.16 -5.64
C GLU A 33 50.36 -78.38 -5.91
N PRO A 34 50.64 -77.94 -7.16
CA PRO A 34 51.93 -77.34 -7.53
C PRO A 34 52.33 -76.13 -6.69
N SER A 35 51.34 -75.38 -6.18
CA SER A 35 51.49 -74.20 -5.33
C SER A 35 52.08 -74.51 -3.95
N ILE A 36 51.85 -75.73 -3.44
CA ILE A 36 52.28 -76.16 -2.09
C ILE A 36 53.59 -76.94 -2.18
N ARG A 37 53.77 -77.71 -3.26
CA ARG A 37 54.98 -78.51 -3.53
C ARG A 37 56.28 -77.68 -3.55
N GLU A 38 56.22 -76.42 -4.00
CA GLU A 38 57.35 -75.48 -3.98
C GLU A 38 57.78 -75.11 -2.53
N THR A 39 56.83 -75.09 -1.59
CA THR A 39 57.02 -74.64 -0.21
C THR A 39 57.52 -75.77 0.72
N LEU A 40 57.26 -77.04 0.38
CA LEU A 40 57.57 -78.21 1.22
C LEU A 40 58.71 -79.09 0.69
N ARG A 41 59.62 -78.53 -0.13
CA ARG A 41 60.74 -79.19 -0.82
C ARG A 41 61.71 -80.07 0.01
N LEU A 42 61.49 -80.24 1.32
CA LEU A 42 62.41 -80.95 2.23
C LEU A 42 61.85 -82.20 2.92
N LEU A 43 60.59 -82.60 2.68
CA LEU A 43 60.02 -83.82 3.29
C LEU A 43 59.49 -84.78 2.22
N SER A 44 59.88 -86.07 2.28
CA SER A 44 59.29 -87.10 1.42
C SER A 44 57.89 -87.48 1.93
N VAL A 45 57.01 -87.90 1.02
CA VAL A 45 55.63 -88.32 1.36
C VAL A 45 55.62 -89.50 2.34
N ASP A 46 56.63 -90.38 2.25
CA ASP A 46 56.76 -91.53 3.14
C ASP A 46 57.22 -91.14 4.56
N ASP A 47 57.97 -90.04 4.71
CA ASP A 47 58.37 -89.51 6.01
C ASP A 47 57.19 -88.83 6.71
N LEU A 48 56.37 -88.08 5.95
CA LEU A 48 55.13 -87.48 6.45
C LEU A 48 54.15 -88.53 7.00
N ARG A 49 54.06 -89.71 6.39
CA ARG A 49 53.16 -90.78 6.85
C ARG A 49 53.57 -91.39 8.19
N LYS A 50 54.87 -91.38 8.53
CA LYS A 50 55.38 -91.95 9.79
C LYS A 50 55.31 -90.97 10.95
N GLU A 51 55.32 -89.66 10.69
CA GLU A 51 55.43 -88.64 11.73
C GLU A 51 54.13 -87.90 12.07
N ILE A 52 53.10 -87.96 11.23
CA ILE A 52 51.83 -87.25 11.49
C ILE A 52 50.93 -88.09 12.41
N GLU A 53 50.56 -87.55 13.58
CA GLU A 53 49.47 -88.07 14.41
C GLU A 53 48.17 -87.29 14.17
N VAL A 54 47.00 -87.80 14.61
CA VAL A 54 45.69 -87.11 14.48
C VAL A 54 45.72 -85.69 15.05
N LYS A 55 46.49 -85.46 16.12
CA LYS A 55 46.62 -84.13 16.72
C LYS A 55 47.30 -83.12 15.78
N ASP A 56 48.22 -83.59 14.93
CA ASP A 56 49.00 -82.74 14.04
C ASP A 56 48.20 -82.31 12.81
N ILE A 57 47.13 -83.06 12.47
CA ILE A 57 46.23 -82.75 11.33
C ILE A 57 45.56 -81.38 11.51
N ALA A 58 45.10 -81.06 12.72
CA ALA A 58 44.45 -79.77 13.00
C ALA A 58 45.42 -78.58 12.79
N ASP A 59 46.67 -78.73 13.23
CA ASP A 59 47.70 -77.71 13.08
C ASP A 59 48.19 -77.57 11.63
N LEU A 60 48.30 -78.68 10.90
CA LEU A 60 48.64 -78.67 9.48
C LEU A 60 47.55 -78.00 8.63
N ILE A 61 46.27 -78.31 8.90
CA ILE A 61 45.12 -77.64 8.25
C ILE A 61 45.16 -76.14 8.53
N LYS A 62 45.45 -75.73 9.77
CA LYS A 62 45.55 -74.32 10.15
C LYS A 62 46.69 -73.62 9.43
N LYS A 63 47.89 -74.22 9.43
CA LYS A 63 49.11 -73.57 8.98
C LYS A 63 49.20 -73.48 7.45
N TYR A 64 48.80 -74.52 6.73
CA TYR A 64 49.04 -74.60 5.29
C TYR A 64 47.76 -74.64 4.44
N TRP A 65 46.63 -75.07 4.99
CA TRP A 65 45.44 -75.38 4.18
C TRP A 65 44.19 -74.61 4.51
N SER A 66 44.25 -73.61 5.40
CA SER A 66 43.05 -72.88 5.85
C SER A 66 42.20 -72.30 4.71
N LYS A 67 42.81 -71.87 3.59
CA LYS A 67 42.09 -71.40 2.40
C LYS A 67 41.44 -72.54 1.60
N SER A 68 42.20 -73.60 1.28
CA SER A 68 41.68 -74.76 0.53
C SER A 68 40.60 -75.51 1.32
N PHE A 69 40.75 -75.56 2.64
CA PHE A 69 39.75 -76.11 3.55
C PHE A 69 38.50 -75.22 3.59
N LYS A 70 38.60 -73.89 3.76
CA LYS A 70 37.45 -72.98 3.70
C LYS A 70 36.70 -73.00 2.36
N ALA A 71 37.42 -73.23 1.25
CA ALA A 71 36.80 -73.31 -0.08
C ALA A 71 35.95 -74.59 -0.25
N LYS A 72 36.41 -75.72 0.31
CA LYS A 72 35.69 -77.00 0.24
C LYS A 72 34.62 -77.14 1.33
N PHE A 73 34.84 -76.53 2.50
CA PHE A 73 33.93 -76.53 3.63
C PHE A 73 33.25 -75.17 3.70
N LYS A 74 32.07 -75.04 3.05
CA LYS A 74 31.29 -73.79 3.04
C LYS A 74 30.90 -73.41 4.46
N ILE A 75 31.46 -72.32 4.97
CA ILE A 75 30.95 -71.63 6.17
C ILE A 75 29.61 -71.01 5.76
N ILE A 76 28.51 -71.55 6.28
CA ILE A 76 27.20 -70.91 6.17
C ILE A 76 27.13 -69.91 7.33
N ASP A 77 27.52 -68.67 7.06
CA ASP A 77 27.31 -67.54 7.97
C ASP A 77 25.84 -67.14 7.82
N ARG A 78 24.97 -67.71 8.67
CA ARG A 78 23.65 -67.19 8.94
C ARG A 78 23.56 -66.93 10.43
N ASP A 79 23.23 -65.69 10.74
CA ASP A 79 23.08 -65.15 12.08
C ASP A 79 22.37 -66.14 13.02
N ASP A 80 23.05 -66.47 14.12
CA ASP A 80 22.61 -67.23 15.31
C ASP A 80 22.66 -68.77 15.37
N ILE A 81 23.30 -69.49 14.43
CA ILE A 81 23.70 -70.88 14.72
C ILE A 81 25.13 -71.15 14.24
N ARG A 82 26.09 -71.20 15.18
CA ARG A 82 27.49 -71.60 14.92
C ARG A 82 27.53 -73.08 14.52
N TYR A 83 27.41 -73.36 13.23
CA TYR A 83 27.75 -74.67 12.71
C TYR A 83 29.27 -74.82 12.62
N TYR A 84 29.73 -75.88 13.27
CA TYR A 84 31.06 -76.49 13.26
C TYR A 84 32.10 -75.88 12.30
N ASP A 85 32.95 -74.98 12.81
CA ASP A 85 34.26 -74.72 12.20
C ASP A 85 34.98 -76.08 12.12
N ALA A 86 35.66 -76.37 11.00
CA ALA A 86 36.46 -77.59 10.82
C ALA A 86 37.40 -77.85 12.02
N ARG A 87 37.83 -76.77 12.68
CA ARG A 87 38.58 -76.81 13.95
C ARG A 87 37.82 -77.50 15.08
N SER A 88 36.55 -77.16 15.26
CA SER A 88 35.68 -77.77 16.28
C SER A 88 35.49 -79.26 16.00
N VAL A 89 35.25 -79.64 14.74
CA VAL A 89 35.04 -81.07 14.41
C VAL A 89 36.32 -81.89 14.57
N THR A 90 37.45 -81.37 14.09
CA THR A 90 38.74 -82.08 14.25
C THR A 90 39.13 -82.16 15.72
N SER A 91 38.84 -81.14 16.53
CA SER A 91 39.08 -81.17 17.98
C SER A 91 38.21 -82.21 18.69
N LEU A 92 36.94 -82.36 18.29
CA LEU A 92 36.06 -83.40 18.81
C LEU A 92 36.51 -84.81 18.42
N ILE A 93 37.05 -84.98 17.20
CA ILE A 93 37.64 -86.25 16.76
C ILE A 93 38.94 -86.55 17.53
N ILE A 94 39.78 -85.54 17.79
CA ILE A 94 40.96 -85.65 18.66
C ILE A 94 40.55 -86.08 20.07
N GLU A 95 39.49 -85.47 20.62
CA GLU A 95 38.95 -85.86 21.93
C GLU A 95 38.49 -87.31 21.92
N GLY A 96 37.76 -87.74 20.90
CA GLY A 96 37.39 -89.15 20.67
C GLY A 96 38.61 -90.07 20.70
N ARG A 97 39.66 -89.75 19.95
CA ARG A 97 40.92 -90.53 19.96
C ARG A 97 41.59 -90.56 21.33
N ASN A 98 41.64 -89.45 22.04
CA ASN A 98 42.25 -89.38 23.36
C ASN A 98 41.50 -90.27 24.36
N GLN A 99 40.16 -90.23 24.35
CA GLN A 99 39.32 -91.10 25.19
C GLN A 99 39.56 -92.58 24.90
N VAL A 100 39.71 -92.93 23.62
CA VAL A 100 39.98 -94.29 23.20
C VAL A 100 41.42 -94.75 23.53
N SER A 101 42.39 -93.83 23.54
CA SER A 101 43.81 -94.13 23.82
C SER A 101 44.11 -94.26 25.32
N HIS A 102 43.34 -93.63 26.20
CA HIS A 102 43.55 -93.72 27.65
C HIS A 102 43.12 -95.08 28.22
N GLN A 103 44.09 -95.99 28.41
CA GLN A 103 43.95 -97.41 28.84
C GLN A 103 43.24 -97.69 30.19
N ARG A 104 42.56 -96.72 30.82
CA ARG A 104 41.79 -96.96 32.04
C ARG A 104 40.46 -97.68 31.72
N LEU A 105 40.55 -98.95 31.31
CA LEU A 105 39.60 -100.10 31.32
C LEU A 105 38.07 -99.89 31.31
N ARG A 106 37.53 -98.71 31.01
CA ARG A 106 36.08 -98.45 30.94
C ARG A 106 35.64 -98.35 29.49
N GLU A 107 34.46 -98.91 29.25
CA GLU A 107 33.71 -98.76 28.00
C GLU A 107 33.35 -97.29 27.79
N LEU A 108 33.29 -96.86 26.52
CA LEU A 108 32.81 -95.54 26.17
C LEU A 108 31.28 -95.47 26.22
N ASP A 109 30.78 -94.30 26.59
CA ASP A 109 29.35 -94.01 26.54
C ASP A 109 28.79 -94.21 25.11
N ALA A 110 27.61 -94.80 25.02
CA ALA A 110 26.99 -95.17 23.75
C ALA A 110 26.59 -93.93 22.93
N GLU A 111 26.07 -92.88 23.58
CA GLU A 111 25.69 -91.64 22.90
C GLU A 111 26.91 -90.84 22.46
N PHE A 112 27.96 -90.80 23.30
CA PHE A 112 29.24 -90.22 22.93
C PHE A 112 29.82 -90.92 21.70
N THR A 113 29.86 -92.25 21.72
CA THR A 113 30.40 -93.05 20.62
C THR A 113 29.59 -92.86 19.34
N ARG A 114 28.25 -92.88 19.43
CA ARG A 114 27.36 -92.62 18.30
C ARG A 114 27.60 -91.24 17.69
N SER A 115 27.74 -90.22 18.54
CA SER A 115 28.00 -88.85 18.11
C SER A 115 29.35 -88.74 17.40
N GLN A 116 30.40 -89.39 17.93
CA GLN A 116 31.72 -89.40 17.31
C GLN A 116 31.74 -90.14 15.96
N LEU A 117 31.08 -91.30 15.85
CA LEU A 117 30.96 -92.02 14.59
C LEU A 117 30.21 -91.19 13.52
N PHE A 118 29.16 -90.47 13.92
CA PHE A 118 28.45 -89.56 13.02
C PHE A 118 29.35 -88.41 12.54
N LEU A 119 30.07 -87.75 13.47
CA LEU A 119 30.99 -86.65 13.12
C LEU A 119 32.11 -87.12 12.19
N ILE A 120 32.69 -88.30 12.42
CA ILE A 120 33.70 -88.88 11.54
C ILE A 120 33.14 -89.11 10.13
N ALA A 121 31.98 -89.77 10.03
CA ALA A 121 31.33 -90.03 8.74
C ALA A 121 31.00 -88.73 7.98
N GLU A 122 30.53 -87.70 8.68
CA GLU A 122 30.24 -86.40 8.09
C GLU A 122 31.50 -85.74 7.51
N VAL A 123 32.60 -85.70 8.26
CA VAL A 123 33.87 -85.15 7.78
C VAL A 123 34.37 -85.92 6.56
N LEU A 124 34.29 -87.25 6.59
CA LEU A 124 34.67 -88.10 5.46
C LEU A 124 33.83 -87.82 4.21
N GLY A 125 32.54 -87.55 4.38
CA GLY A 125 31.66 -87.09 3.31
C GLY A 125 32.08 -85.74 2.73
N GLN A 126 32.46 -84.79 3.58
CA GLN A 126 32.86 -83.45 3.17
C GLN A 126 34.20 -83.43 2.42
N ILE A 127 35.16 -84.30 2.78
CA ILE A 127 36.40 -84.50 2.00
C ILE A 127 36.23 -85.43 0.78
N LYS A 128 34.98 -85.85 0.47
CA LYS A 128 34.63 -86.73 -0.65
C LYS A 128 35.28 -88.11 -0.61
N ARG A 129 35.47 -88.68 0.59
CA ARG A 129 35.92 -90.07 0.79
C ARG A 129 34.71 -90.95 1.08
N SER A 130 33.90 -91.17 0.05
CA SER A 130 32.63 -91.91 0.16
C SER A 130 32.81 -93.33 0.68
N ASP A 131 33.92 -93.98 0.34
CA ASP A 131 34.17 -95.38 0.72
C ASP A 131 34.46 -95.46 2.22
N ALA A 132 35.42 -94.69 2.72
CA ALA A 132 35.72 -94.59 4.15
C ALA A 132 34.52 -94.10 4.97
N ARG A 133 33.73 -93.15 4.44
CA ARG A 133 32.46 -92.74 5.06
C ARG A 133 31.50 -93.91 5.22
N ARG A 134 31.31 -94.71 4.18
CA ARG A 134 30.40 -95.85 4.19
C ARG A 134 30.87 -96.89 5.21
N GLU A 135 32.16 -97.18 5.30
CA GLU A 135 32.70 -98.08 6.33
C GLU A 135 32.39 -97.59 7.75
N VAL A 136 32.54 -96.29 8.03
CA VAL A 136 32.20 -95.71 9.34
C VAL A 136 30.70 -95.74 9.61
N GLU A 137 29.87 -95.48 8.60
CA GLU A 137 28.40 -95.60 8.72
C GLU A 137 28.00 -97.06 8.98
N THR A 138 28.63 -98.03 8.33
CA THR A 138 28.42 -99.46 8.60
C THR A 138 28.82 -99.84 10.02
N ILE A 139 29.98 -99.40 10.51
CA ILE A 139 30.40 -99.61 11.91
C ILE A 139 29.37 -99.04 12.88
N ARG A 140 28.84 -97.84 12.60
CA ARG A 140 27.80 -97.20 13.43
C ARG A 140 26.51 -98.00 13.41
N ASP A 141 26.05 -98.41 12.24
CA ASP A 141 24.77 -99.07 12.06
C ASP A 141 24.79 -100.50 12.64
N GLU A 142 25.91 -101.21 12.54
CA GLU A 142 26.14 -102.49 13.21
C GLU A 142 26.20 -102.35 14.74
N LEU A 143 26.79 -101.26 15.25
CA LEU A 143 26.89 -101.01 16.70
C LEU A 143 25.54 -100.58 17.31
N PHE A 144 24.69 -99.92 16.53
CA PHE A 144 23.43 -99.34 16.99
C PHE A 144 22.26 -99.78 16.08
N GLU A 145 21.84 -101.05 16.19
CA GLU A 145 20.74 -101.63 15.41
C GLU A 145 19.38 -100.87 15.54
N ASP A 146 19.22 -100.01 16.55
CA ASP A 146 17.97 -99.25 16.81
C ASP A 146 17.83 -97.92 16.03
N THR A 147 18.81 -97.58 15.18
CA THR A 147 18.95 -96.19 14.68
C THR A 147 18.03 -95.85 13.49
N ALA A 148 17.63 -96.83 12.67
CA ALA A 148 16.80 -96.55 11.49
C ALA A 148 15.33 -96.23 11.84
N ALA A 149 14.78 -96.87 12.88
CA ALA A 149 13.38 -96.70 13.26
C ALA A 149 13.12 -95.43 14.10
N GLN A 150 14.07 -95.03 14.95
CA GLN A 150 13.93 -93.81 15.75
C GLN A 150 14.26 -92.53 14.97
N LEU A 151 15.18 -92.57 14.00
CA LEU A 151 15.50 -91.40 13.16
C LEU A 151 14.38 -91.03 12.20
N VAL A 152 13.62 -92.00 11.67
CA VAL A 152 12.49 -91.71 10.77
C VAL A 152 11.39 -90.97 11.51
N THR A 153 11.06 -91.36 12.73
CA THR A 153 10.01 -90.71 13.53
C THR A 153 10.41 -89.28 13.94
N VAL A 154 11.64 -89.09 14.44
CA VAL A 154 12.13 -87.76 14.82
C VAL A 154 12.34 -86.85 13.59
N ALA A 155 12.75 -87.38 12.44
CA ALA A 155 12.89 -86.60 11.22
C ALA A 155 11.54 -86.15 10.65
N VAL A 156 10.50 -87.00 10.73
CA VAL A 156 9.14 -86.64 10.30
C VAL A 156 8.56 -85.57 11.22
N GLU A 157 8.71 -85.69 12.53
CA GLU A 157 8.23 -84.68 13.49
C GLU A 157 8.99 -83.35 13.36
N ALA A 158 10.30 -83.38 13.11
CA ALA A 158 11.10 -82.17 12.87
C ALA A 158 10.78 -81.48 11.53
N GLU A 159 10.54 -82.24 10.45
CA GLU A 159 10.05 -81.70 9.18
C GLU A 159 8.66 -81.10 9.35
N GLN A 160 7.75 -81.78 10.06
CA GLN A 160 6.40 -81.28 10.30
C GLN A 160 6.40 -79.97 11.11
N ALA A 161 7.18 -79.89 12.19
CA ALA A 161 7.35 -78.65 12.96
C ALA A 161 7.97 -77.50 12.13
N LYS A 162 8.85 -77.83 11.18
CA LYS A 162 9.43 -76.85 10.25
C LYS A 162 8.39 -76.34 9.24
N TYR A 163 7.52 -77.21 8.72
CA TYR A 163 6.41 -76.80 7.86
C TYR A 163 5.40 -75.95 8.63
N GLU A 164 5.03 -76.33 9.85
CA GLU A 164 4.10 -75.55 10.69
C GLU A 164 4.65 -74.15 10.99
N LYS A 165 5.94 -74.04 11.34
CA LYS A 165 6.60 -72.73 11.52
C LYS A 165 6.62 -71.93 10.22
N SER A 166 6.87 -72.57 9.07
CA SER A 166 6.85 -71.91 7.77
C SER A 166 5.45 -71.43 7.39
N ILE A 167 4.40 -72.20 7.72
CA ILE A 167 3.01 -71.82 7.48
C ILE A 167 2.65 -70.60 8.34
N ALA A 168 2.97 -70.63 9.64
CA ALA A 168 2.73 -69.51 10.53
C ALA A 168 3.45 -68.21 10.08
N ASP A 169 4.69 -68.33 9.59
CA ASP A 169 5.42 -67.19 9.02
C ASP A 169 4.78 -66.67 7.73
N VAL A 170 4.27 -67.56 6.87
CA VAL A 170 3.55 -67.18 5.64
C VAL A 170 2.22 -66.49 5.99
N GLU A 171 1.45 -67.01 6.95
CA GLU A 171 0.20 -66.39 7.41
C GLU A 171 0.45 -64.99 7.99
N LYS A 172 1.50 -64.83 8.80
CA LYS A 172 1.90 -63.51 9.33
C LYS A 172 2.28 -62.53 8.21
N ARG A 173 2.99 -63.01 7.19
CA ARG A 173 3.33 -62.20 6.00
C ARG A 173 2.09 -61.84 5.19
N LEU A 174 1.15 -62.78 5.03
CA LEU A 174 -0.11 -62.55 4.34
C LEU A 174 -0.94 -61.49 5.06
N ALA A 175 -1.13 -61.61 6.38
CA ALA A 175 -1.86 -60.61 7.17
C ALA A 175 -1.22 -59.22 7.11
N THR A 176 0.11 -59.15 7.06
CA THR A 176 0.84 -57.88 6.88
C THR A 176 0.59 -57.30 5.49
N ALA A 177 0.67 -58.13 4.43
CA ALA A 177 0.42 -57.72 3.06
C ALA A 177 -1.03 -57.25 2.85
N GLU A 178 -2.02 -57.91 3.47
CA GLU A 178 -3.42 -57.48 3.44
C GLU A 178 -3.62 -56.12 4.11
N LYS A 179 -2.96 -55.89 5.26
CA LYS A 179 -2.99 -54.59 5.93
C LYS A 179 -2.39 -53.49 5.07
N ASP A 180 -1.27 -53.76 4.40
CA ASP A 180 -0.63 -52.78 3.53
C ASP A 180 -1.42 -52.54 2.23
N ASN A 181 -2.04 -53.58 1.65
CA ASN A 181 -2.98 -53.42 0.53
C ASN A 181 -4.18 -52.55 0.92
N LYS A 182 -4.72 -52.72 2.13
CA LYS A 182 -5.81 -51.86 2.62
C LYS A 182 -5.38 -50.40 2.77
N LYS A 183 -4.15 -50.14 3.24
CA LYS A 183 -3.58 -48.78 3.30
C LYS A 183 -3.39 -48.20 1.90
N LEU A 184 -2.83 -48.98 0.97
CA LEU A 184 -2.63 -48.55 -0.41
C LEU A 184 -3.95 -48.24 -1.11
N SER A 185 -4.96 -49.09 -0.94
CA SER A 185 -6.31 -48.84 -1.46
C SER A 185 -6.86 -47.51 -0.95
N LYS A 186 -6.77 -47.26 0.37
CA LYS A 186 -7.20 -45.98 0.94
C LYS A 186 -6.43 -44.80 0.36
N ALA A 187 -5.11 -44.92 0.21
CA ALA A 187 -4.29 -43.85 -0.37
C ALA A 187 -4.64 -43.58 -1.84
N VAL A 188 -5.04 -44.59 -2.61
CA VAL A 188 -5.54 -44.43 -3.97
C VAL A 188 -6.86 -43.65 -3.98
N ASP A 189 -7.79 -43.97 -3.08
CA ASP A 189 -9.07 -43.27 -2.96
C ASP A 189 -8.87 -41.80 -2.54
N ASP A 190 -7.99 -41.55 -1.55
CA ASP A 190 -7.64 -40.20 -1.09
C ASP A 190 -7.00 -39.37 -2.22
N ASN A 191 -6.09 -39.96 -3.00
CA ASN A 191 -5.48 -39.31 -4.16
C ASN A 191 -6.48 -39.05 -5.30
N ALA A 192 -7.43 -39.96 -5.53
CA ALA A 192 -8.49 -39.77 -6.52
C ALA A 192 -9.39 -38.58 -6.16
N ALA A 193 -9.73 -38.42 -4.88
CA ALA A 193 -10.47 -37.27 -4.38
C ALA A 193 -9.69 -35.95 -4.53
N GLU A 194 -8.38 -35.95 -4.26
CA GLU A 194 -7.54 -34.77 -4.47
C GLU A 194 -7.44 -34.39 -5.95
N LEU A 195 -7.35 -35.37 -6.85
CA LEU A 195 -7.33 -35.16 -8.29
C LEU A 195 -8.64 -34.50 -8.78
N ASP A 196 -9.79 -34.98 -8.30
CA ASP A 196 -11.10 -34.41 -8.66
C ASP A 196 -11.24 -32.96 -8.17
N LYS A 197 -10.77 -32.68 -6.95
CA LYS A 197 -10.70 -31.30 -6.42
C LYS A 197 -9.84 -30.40 -7.31
N LYS A 198 -8.64 -30.84 -7.68
CA LYS A 198 -7.74 -30.07 -8.58
C LYS A 198 -8.34 -29.85 -9.96
N LYS A 199 -9.09 -30.81 -10.48
CA LYS A 199 -9.82 -30.67 -11.75
C LYS A 199 -10.89 -29.57 -11.66
N GLY A 200 -11.66 -29.53 -10.57
CA GLY A 200 -12.63 -28.45 -10.31
C GLY A 200 -11.98 -27.06 -10.20
N GLU A 201 -10.82 -26.98 -9.54
CA GLU A 201 -10.03 -25.73 -9.48
C GLU A 201 -9.55 -25.29 -10.88
N LEU A 202 -9.10 -26.24 -11.70
CA LEU A 202 -8.64 -25.97 -13.06
C LEU A 202 -9.78 -25.49 -13.98
N GLU A 203 -10.98 -26.08 -13.86
CA GLU A 203 -12.18 -25.60 -14.58
C GLU A 203 -12.55 -24.17 -14.17
N LYS A 204 -12.45 -23.84 -12.88
CA LYS A 204 -12.67 -22.46 -12.39
C LYS A 204 -11.68 -21.47 -12.98
N ILE A 205 -10.38 -21.83 -13.00
CA ILE A 205 -9.33 -21.01 -13.61
C ILE A 205 -9.58 -20.84 -15.11
N SER A 206 -9.96 -21.92 -15.81
CA SER A 206 -10.32 -21.86 -17.23
C SER A 206 -11.49 -20.91 -17.49
N GLY A 207 -12.54 -20.93 -16.66
CA GLY A 207 -13.65 -19.99 -16.75
C GLY A 207 -13.22 -18.53 -16.55
N GLN A 208 -12.33 -18.27 -15.59
CA GLN A 208 -11.76 -16.94 -15.36
C GLN A 208 -10.95 -16.45 -16.57
N LEU A 209 -10.14 -17.31 -17.19
CA LEU A 209 -9.37 -16.97 -18.39
C LEU A 209 -10.26 -16.59 -19.58
N VAL A 210 -11.40 -17.27 -19.77
CA VAL A 210 -12.37 -16.91 -20.82
C VAL A 210 -12.98 -15.53 -20.57
N SER A 211 -13.28 -15.21 -19.31
CA SER A 211 -13.78 -13.88 -18.92
C SER A 211 -12.75 -12.78 -19.20
N ILE A 212 -11.49 -12.99 -18.79
CA ILE A 212 -10.37 -12.07 -19.05
C ILE A 212 -10.16 -11.84 -20.55
N ARG A 213 -10.21 -12.90 -21.36
CA ARG A 213 -10.06 -12.77 -22.82
C ARG A 213 -11.19 -11.97 -23.46
N SER A 214 -12.39 -12.05 -22.88
CA SER A 214 -13.55 -11.28 -23.33
C SER A 214 -13.41 -9.80 -22.97
N SER A 215 -12.92 -9.48 -21.76
CA SER A 215 -12.64 -8.10 -21.37
C SER A 215 -11.48 -7.49 -22.15
N GLU A 216 -10.40 -8.24 -22.44
CA GLU A 216 -9.32 -7.78 -23.32
C GLU A 216 -9.82 -7.40 -24.71
N LYS A 217 -10.75 -8.20 -25.27
CA LYS A 217 -11.34 -7.91 -26.57
C LYS A 217 -12.16 -6.62 -26.54
N GLU A 218 -12.88 -6.35 -25.45
CA GLU A 218 -13.66 -5.13 -25.30
C GLU A 218 -12.77 -3.90 -25.08
N ASN A 219 -11.74 -4.02 -24.23
CA ASN A 219 -10.73 -2.99 -24.02
C ASN A 219 -10.03 -2.61 -25.33
N LYS A 220 -9.73 -3.59 -26.19
CA LYS A 220 -9.15 -3.34 -27.51
C LYS A 220 -10.07 -2.50 -28.40
N LYS A 221 -11.38 -2.79 -28.43
CA LYS A 221 -12.34 -1.97 -29.19
C LYS A 221 -12.42 -0.54 -28.66
N GLN A 222 -12.40 -0.38 -27.34
CA GLN A 222 -12.38 0.94 -26.72
C GLN A 222 -11.12 1.71 -27.14
N PHE A 223 -9.96 1.06 -27.08
CA PHE A 223 -8.70 1.66 -27.53
C PHE A 223 -8.75 2.10 -29.00
N ASP A 224 -9.26 1.25 -29.89
CA ASP A 224 -9.43 1.59 -31.31
C ASP A 224 -10.40 2.77 -31.53
N SER A 225 -11.44 2.88 -30.70
CA SER A 225 -12.38 4.01 -30.72
C SER A 225 -11.72 5.31 -30.23
N THR A 226 -10.97 5.25 -29.12
CA THR A 226 -10.25 6.41 -28.58
C THR A 226 -9.17 6.89 -29.54
N ALA A 227 -8.46 5.98 -30.21
CA ALA A 227 -7.48 6.33 -31.23
C ALA A 227 -8.11 7.14 -32.39
N LYS A 228 -9.30 6.73 -32.87
CA LYS A 228 -10.04 7.48 -33.90
C LYS A 228 -10.50 8.86 -33.40
N GLN A 229 -10.91 8.96 -32.13
CA GLN A 229 -11.29 10.24 -31.54
C GLN A 229 -10.08 11.18 -31.44
N LEU A 230 -8.92 10.65 -31.07
CA LEU A 230 -7.66 11.42 -31.01
C LEU A 230 -7.25 11.94 -32.39
N GLU A 231 -7.32 11.10 -33.42
CA GLU A 231 -7.02 11.51 -34.80
C GLU A 231 -7.98 12.63 -35.27
N LYS A 232 -9.27 12.53 -34.94
CA LYS A 232 -10.25 13.59 -35.21
C LYS A 232 -9.94 14.89 -34.46
N ALA A 233 -9.54 14.80 -33.19
CA ALA A 233 -9.17 15.96 -32.39
C ALA A 233 -7.91 16.63 -32.93
N GLN A 234 -6.91 15.87 -33.37
CA GLN A 234 -5.70 16.39 -34.01
C GLN A 234 -6.01 17.11 -35.32
N ALA A 235 -6.89 16.55 -36.17
CA ALA A 235 -7.34 17.24 -37.38
C ALA A 235 -8.06 18.56 -37.08
N ALA A 236 -8.91 18.58 -36.05
CA ALA A 236 -9.59 19.80 -35.60
C ALA A 236 -8.60 20.84 -35.05
N HIS A 237 -7.57 20.40 -34.31
CA HIS A 237 -6.51 21.28 -33.83
C HIS A 237 -5.75 21.95 -34.97
N SER A 238 -5.31 21.18 -35.97
CA SER A 238 -4.65 21.71 -37.17
C SER A 238 -5.53 22.74 -37.89
N THR A 239 -6.84 22.49 -37.96
CA THR A 239 -7.79 23.45 -38.56
C THR A 239 -7.91 24.73 -37.73
N CYS A 240 -7.90 24.61 -36.40
CA CYS A 240 -7.90 25.78 -35.52
C CYS A 240 -6.60 26.59 -35.63
N GLU A 241 -5.44 25.93 -35.76
CA GLU A 241 -4.16 26.62 -35.99
C GLU A 241 -4.15 27.39 -37.31
N GLU A 242 -4.63 26.79 -38.40
CA GLU A 242 -4.79 27.49 -39.69
C GLU A 242 -5.70 28.71 -39.55
N ARG A 243 -6.84 28.59 -38.85
CA ARG A 243 -7.72 29.73 -38.58
C ARG A 243 -7.02 30.80 -37.74
N LEU A 244 -6.29 30.43 -36.70
CA LEU A 244 -5.58 31.36 -35.84
C LEU A 244 -4.59 32.20 -36.67
N THR A 245 -3.77 31.55 -37.50
CA THR A 245 -2.82 32.25 -38.38
C THR A 245 -3.52 33.20 -39.35
N SER A 246 -4.68 32.81 -39.92
CA SER A 246 -5.50 33.70 -40.74
C SER A 246 -5.97 34.93 -39.94
N THR A 247 -6.49 34.73 -38.73
CA THR A 247 -6.94 35.84 -37.88
C THR A 247 -5.80 36.77 -37.46
N GLU A 248 -4.59 36.23 -37.23
CA GLU A 248 -3.40 37.03 -36.95
C GLU A 248 -3.01 37.90 -38.15
N THR A 249 -3.08 37.36 -39.38
CA THR A 249 -2.85 38.16 -40.58
C THR A 249 -3.89 39.26 -40.77
N GLU A 250 -5.16 39.00 -40.48
CA GLU A 250 -6.23 40.01 -40.51
C GLU A 250 -5.99 41.11 -39.46
N ARG A 251 -5.62 40.74 -38.23
CA ARG A 251 -5.29 41.69 -37.18
C ARG A 251 -4.14 42.61 -37.59
N ASP A 252 -3.11 42.07 -38.23
CA ASP A 252 -1.97 42.85 -38.69
C ASP A 252 -2.36 43.82 -39.83
N ASP A 253 -3.29 43.43 -40.71
CA ASP A 253 -3.87 44.34 -41.70
C ASP A 253 -4.69 45.46 -41.05
N TYR A 254 -5.55 45.11 -40.08
CA TYR A 254 -6.30 46.10 -39.30
C TYR A 254 -5.39 47.09 -38.57
N LYS A 255 -4.28 46.61 -38.01
CA LYS A 255 -3.29 47.46 -37.34
C LYS A 255 -2.68 48.48 -38.30
N LYS A 256 -2.26 48.05 -39.49
CA LYS A 256 -1.74 48.96 -40.54
C LYS A 256 -2.76 50.00 -40.96
N ARG A 257 -4.03 49.59 -41.11
CA ARG A 257 -5.13 50.52 -41.44
C ARG A 257 -5.37 51.53 -40.32
N LEU A 258 -5.28 51.11 -39.06
CA LEU A 258 -5.41 51.98 -37.90
C LEU A 258 -4.27 53.01 -37.85
N GLU A 259 -3.02 52.59 -38.07
CA GLU A 259 -1.86 53.49 -38.18
C GLU A 259 -2.06 54.53 -39.29
N THR A 260 -2.48 54.10 -40.48
CA THR A 260 -2.79 55.01 -41.60
C THR A 260 -3.90 56.01 -41.23
N THR A 261 -4.93 55.55 -40.52
CA THR A 261 -6.05 56.42 -40.11
C THR A 261 -5.63 57.41 -39.03
N SER A 262 -4.72 57.02 -38.13
CA SER A 262 -4.12 57.90 -37.13
C SER A 262 -3.32 59.01 -37.79
N GLU A 263 -2.47 58.69 -38.77
CA GLU A 263 -1.70 59.67 -39.54
C GLU A 263 -2.62 60.68 -40.25
N GLN A 264 -3.72 60.20 -40.85
CA GLN A 264 -4.73 61.08 -41.45
C GLN A 264 -5.43 61.97 -40.42
N LEU A 265 -5.68 61.46 -39.22
CA LEU A 265 -6.29 62.23 -38.14
C LEU A 265 -5.35 63.34 -37.65
N ASP A 266 -4.05 63.06 -37.56
CA ASP A 266 -3.03 64.06 -37.22
C ASP A 266 -2.97 65.18 -38.28
N GLU A 267 -3.02 64.81 -39.57
CA GLU A 267 -3.09 65.79 -40.67
C GLU A 267 -4.36 66.66 -40.58
N VAL A 268 -5.52 66.05 -40.29
CA VAL A 268 -6.77 66.78 -40.09
C VAL A 268 -6.68 67.69 -38.86
N SER A 269 -6.08 67.23 -37.77
CA SER A 269 -5.88 68.00 -36.54
C SER A 269 -5.01 69.23 -36.79
N GLU A 270 -3.92 69.08 -37.55
CA GLU A 270 -3.05 70.20 -37.95
C GLU A 270 -3.81 71.21 -38.83
N ARG A 271 -4.59 70.73 -39.81
CA ARG A 271 -5.47 71.61 -40.61
C ARG A 271 -6.53 72.30 -39.76
N LEU A 272 -7.07 71.63 -38.76
CA LEU A 272 -8.04 72.21 -37.82
C LEU A 272 -7.39 73.29 -36.96
N SER A 273 -6.13 73.11 -36.54
CA SER A 273 -5.35 74.12 -35.81
C SER A 273 -5.17 75.38 -36.67
N ILE A 274 -4.74 75.22 -37.92
CA ILE A 274 -4.59 76.35 -38.87
C ILE A 274 -5.94 77.06 -39.07
N THR A 275 -7.01 76.30 -39.21
CA THR A 275 -8.36 76.85 -39.38
C THR A 275 -8.85 77.54 -38.11
N SER A 276 -8.51 77.03 -36.93
CA SER A 276 -8.80 77.62 -35.63
C SER A 276 -8.09 78.97 -35.47
N ASP A 277 -6.83 79.07 -35.88
CA ASP A 277 -6.07 80.32 -35.87
C ASP A 277 -6.66 81.36 -36.83
N GLN A 278 -7.09 80.92 -38.03
CA GLN A 278 -7.83 81.76 -38.97
C GLN A 278 -9.19 82.20 -38.39
N PHE A 279 -9.87 81.30 -37.68
CA PHE A 279 -11.12 81.61 -37.00
C PHE A 279 -10.92 82.59 -35.84
N LEU A 280 -9.80 82.52 -35.11
CA LEU A 280 -9.44 83.51 -34.08
C LEU A 280 -9.19 84.90 -34.69
N ALA A 281 -8.60 84.98 -35.89
CA ALA A 281 -8.45 86.23 -36.63
C ALA A 281 -9.82 86.81 -37.07
N VAL A 282 -10.72 85.97 -37.58
CA VAL A 282 -12.10 86.36 -37.94
C VAL A 282 -12.94 86.67 -36.69
N LYS A 283 -12.67 86.01 -35.55
CA LYS A 283 -13.33 86.24 -34.26
C LYS A 283 -12.98 87.62 -33.69
N ALA A 284 -11.75 88.11 -33.87
CA ALA A 284 -11.39 89.48 -33.52
C ALA A 284 -12.18 90.53 -34.33
N GLU A 285 -12.48 90.26 -35.60
CA GLU A 285 -13.38 91.08 -36.43
C GLU A 285 -14.87 90.89 -36.06
N ARG A 286 -15.24 89.70 -35.59
CA ARG A 286 -16.61 89.41 -35.12
C ARG A 286 -16.88 90.00 -33.74
N ASP A 287 -15.93 90.07 -32.82
CA ASP A 287 -16.12 90.56 -31.44
C ASP A 287 -16.52 92.04 -31.35
N THR A 288 -16.30 92.84 -32.40
CA THR A 288 -16.92 94.16 -32.58
C THR A 288 -18.40 94.11 -32.97
N SER A 289 -18.85 93.00 -33.58
CA SER A 289 -20.25 92.71 -33.94
C SER A 289 -20.99 91.86 -32.88
N THR A 290 -20.27 91.08 -32.05
CA THR A 290 -20.84 90.20 -31.01
C THR A 290 -21.24 90.92 -29.72
N ALA A 291 -21.02 92.23 -29.57
CA ALA A 291 -21.59 93.01 -28.46
C ALA A 291 -23.13 93.04 -28.51
N HIS A 292 -23.74 92.88 -29.69
CA HIS A 292 -25.20 92.87 -29.88
C HIS A 292 -25.88 91.50 -29.69
N LEU A 293 -25.13 90.39 -29.72
CA LEU A 293 -25.70 89.03 -29.68
C LEU A 293 -25.54 88.32 -28.32
N THR A 294 -24.74 88.89 -27.41
CA THR A 294 -24.52 88.39 -26.04
C THR A 294 -25.75 88.54 -25.12
N ALA A 295 -26.83 89.19 -25.58
CA ALA A 295 -28.11 89.26 -24.86
C ALA A 295 -29.00 88.02 -25.03
N ILE A 296 -28.77 87.16 -26.04
CA ILE A 296 -29.70 86.08 -26.40
C ILE A 296 -29.20 84.69 -25.95
N GLN A 297 -27.89 84.53 -25.76
CA GLN A 297 -27.28 83.22 -25.49
C GLN A 297 -27.08 82.92 -24.00
N LYS A 298 -27.94 83.50 -23.15
CA LYS A 298 -28.01 83.23 -21.70
C LYS A 298 -29.22 82.34 -21.34
N LEU A 299 -29.87 81.72 -22.33
CA LEU A 299 -31.18 81.06 -22.18
C LEU A 299 -31.24 79.56 -22.52
N LEU A 300 -30.12 78.87 -22.78
CA LEU A 300 -30.15 77.44 -23.15
C LEU A 300 -29.05 76.64 -22.41
N THR A 301 -29.31 76.35 -21.13
CA THR A 301 -29.13 75.07 -20.37
C THR A 301 -28.18 74.01 -20.98
N ALA A 302 -27.14 73.45 -20.34
CA ALA A 302 -26.96 72.82 -19.02
C ALA A 302 -27.91 71.63 -18.70
N SER A 303 -27.32 70.43 -18.48
CA SER A 303 -27.92 69.09 -18.12
C SER A 303 -27.94 68.08 -19.28
N THR A 304 -27.66 66.78 -19.18
CA THR A 304 -27.37 65.84 -18.06
C THR A 304 -26.98 64.50 -18.70
N ILE A 305 -25.92 63.83 -18.23
CA ILE A 305 -25.78 62.37 -18.36
C ILE A 305 -25.81 61.81 -16.93
N SER A 306 -26.61 60.77 -16.71
CA SER A 306 -26.65 59.99 -15.47
C SER A 306 -26.04 58.65 -15.82
N ASP A 307 -24.93 58.30 -15.19
CA ASP A 307 -24.34 56.96 -15.34
C ASP A 307 -25.19 55.99 -14.48
N PRO A 308 -25.90 55.02 -15.07
CA PRO A 308 -26.77 54.09 -14.35
C PRO A 308 -26.00 53.06 -13.51
N SER A 309 -24.67 53.10 -13.54
CA SER A 309 -23.81 52.11 -12.89
C SER A 309 -23.29 52.52 -11.50
N VAL A 310 -23.73 53.66 -10.96
CA VAL A 310 -23.24 54.21 -9.67
C VAL A 310 -24.40 54.71 -8.81
N CYS A 311 -24.47 54.24 -7.56
CA CYS A 311 -25.50 54.61 -6.60
C CYS A 311 -24.90 54.93 -5.22
N PRO A 312 -25.19 56.10 -4.61
CA PRO A 312 -25.94 57.21 -5.20
C PRO A 312 -25.15 57.87 -6.35
N SER A 313 -25.87 58.52 -7.27
CA SER A 313 -25.27 59.21 -8.42
C SER A 313 -24.16 60.18 -8.01
N PHE A 314 -23.12 60.35 -8.84
CA PHE A 314 -22.02 61.30 -8.60
C PHE A 314 -22.48 62.75 -8.36
N LYS A 315 -23.70 63.10 -8.79
CA LYS A 315 -24.30 64.43 -8.54
C LYS A 315 -24.71 64.65 -7.09
N THR A 316 -24.95 63.57 -6.35
CA THR A 316 -25.28 63.61 -4.94
C THR A 316 -24.01 63.42 -4.14
N THR A 317 -23.72 64.32 -3.20
CA THR A 317 -22.64 64.13 -2.23
C THR A 317 -22.95 62.89 -1.39
N SER A 318 -21.98 61.99 -1.22
CA SER A 318 -22.16 60.77 -0.42
C SER A 318 -20.80 60.31 0.11
N ALA A 319 -20.75 59.91 1.38
CA ALA A 319 -19.56 59.29 1.97
C ALA A 319 -19.28 57.92 1.36
N VAL A 320 -20.32 57.14 1.01
CA VAL A 320 -20.17 55.80 0.41
C VAL A 320 -20.84 55.74 -0.96
N ARG A 321 -20.25 55.02 -1.91
CA ARG A 321 -20.88 54.75 -3.21
C ARG A 321 -20.77 53.28 -3.61
N LEU A 322 -21.87 52.74 -4.08
CA LEU A 322 -21.96 51.44 -4.73
C LEU A 322 -21.71 51.61 -6.25
N LEU A 323 -20.79 50.82 -6.78
CA LEU A 323 -20.39 50.77 -8.18
C LEU A 323 -20.76 49.40 -8.75
N ASP A 324 -21.70 49.39 -9.69
CA ASP A 324 -22.09 48.18 -10.40
C ASP A 324 -21.19 48.01 -11.63
N ARG A 325 -20.36 46.98 -11.57
CA ARG A 325 -19.42 46.57 -12.59
C ARG A 325 -19.58 45.08 -12.88
N ARG A 326 -20.79 44.53 -12.66
CA ARG A 326 -21.14 43.14 -12.98
C ARG A 326 -20.92 42.90 -14.48
N GLY A 327 -20.36 41.74 -14.84
CA GLY A 327 -20.06 41.34 -16.22
C GLY A 327 -18.80 41.97 -16.82
N THR A 328 -18.03 42.76 -16.05
CA THR A 328 -16.74 43.28 -16.51
C THR A 328 -15.61 42.24 -16.39
N ASP A 329 -14.53 42.44 -17.13
CA ASP A 329 -13.33 41.62 -16.97
C ASP A 329 -12.65 41.93 -15.63
N LYS A 330 -12.79 41.01 -14.67
CA LYS A 330 -12.28 41.18 -13.30
C LYS A 330 -10.78 41.43 -13.27
N ARG A 331 -10.03 40.84 -14.20
CA ARG A 331 -8.56 40.99 -14.28
C ARG A 331 -8.18 42.43 -14.51
N SER A 332 -8.66 42.99 -15.62
CA SER A 332 -8.34 44.34 -16.06
C SER A 332 -8.84 45.33 -15.02
N TYR A 333 -10.05 45.12 -14.50
CA TYR A 333 -10.63 45.99 -13.47
C TYR A 333 -9.81 46.04 -12.19
N LEU A 334 -9.39 44.89 -11.65
CA LEU A 334 -8.59 44.84 -10.43
C LEU A 334 -7.18 45.40 -10.64
N LEU A 335 -6.56 45.16 -11.81
CA LEU A 335 -5.25 45.73 -12.12
C LEU A 335 -5.32 47.26 -12.20
N GLU A 336 -6.31 47.80 -12.91
CA GLU A 336 -6.57 49.24 -13.00
C GLU A 336 -6.85 49.86 -11.63
N LEU A 337 -7.59 49.17 -10.77
CA LEU A 337 -7.86 49.65 -9.40
C LEU A 337 -6.58 49.67 -8.55
N LEU A 338 -5.77 48.62 -8.62
CA LEU A 338 -4.52 48.51 -7.86
C LEU A 338 -3.44 49.50 -8.36
N GLU A 339 -3.51 49.95 -9.62
CA GLU A 339 -2.63 51.00 -10.16
C GLU A 339 -2.90 52.39 -9.58
N GLN A 340 -4.07 52.59 -8.97
CA GLN A 340 -4.41 53.86 -8.33
C GLN A 340 -3.69 54.03 -6.98
N GLU A 341 -3.03 52.97 -6.47
CA GLU A 341 -2.34 52.94 -5.16
C GLU A 341 -3.25 53.35 -3.99
N GLN A 342 -4.55 53.21 -4.17
CA GLN A 342 -5.57 53.42 -3.14
C GLN A 342 -5.83 52.12 -2.39
N SER A 343 -6.00 52.22 -1.07
CA SER A 343 -6.22 51.10 -0.16
C SER A 343 -7.50 50.34 -0.51
N ALA A 344 -7.37 49.04 -0.76
CA ALA A 344 -8.48 48.19 -1.15
C ALA A 344 -8.63 46.96 -0.26
N ILE A 345 -9.87 46.62 0.09
CA ILE A 345 -10.24 45.28 0.57
C ILE A 345 -10.91 44.54 -0.58
N ILE A 346 -10.46 43.32 -0.85
CA ILE A 346 -10.96 42.49 -1.94
C ILE A 346 -11.56 41.20 -1.36
N TYR A 347 -12.88 41.05 -1.47
CA TYR A 347 -13.60 39.88 -1.01
C TYR A 347 -13.69 38.81 -2.11
N VAL A 348 -13.27 37.58 -1.77
CA VAL A 348 -13.32 36.40 -2.64
C VAL A 348 -14.09 35.25 -1.99
N GLN A 349 -14.50 34.26 -2.78
CA GLN A 349 -15.39 33.20 -2.29
C GLN A 349 -14.71 32.17 -1.38
N SER A 350 -13.41 31.90 -1.58
CA SER A 350 -12.69 30.84 -0.85
C SER A 350 -11.19 31.11 -0.75
N GLU A 351 -10.52 30.38 0.14
CA GLU A 351 -9.06 30.43 0.32
C GLU A 351 -8.31 30.10 -0.99
N GLU A 352 -8.77 29.11 -1.75
CA GLU A 352 -8.16 28.79 -3.05
C GLU A 352 -8.30 29.94 -4.06
N ARG A 353 -9.38 30.72 -3.96
CA ARG A 353 -9.58 31.91 -4.80
C ARG A 353 -8.65 33.05 -4.40
N ILE A 354 -8.20 33.14 -3.14
CA ILE A 354 -7.18 34.12 -2.71
C ILE A 354 -5.88 33.84 -3.48
N ASP A 355 -5.41 32.59 -3.44
CA ASP A 355 -4.16 32.22 -4.11
C ASP A 355 -4.26 32.32 -5.63
N GLN A 356 -5.41 31.92 -6.21
CA GLN A 356 -5.68 32.10 -7.63
C GLN A 356 -5.65 33.57 -8.02
N LEU A 357 -6.28 34.44 -7.23
CA LEU A 357 -6.32 35.87 -7.50
C LEU A 357 -4.92 36.48 -7.50
N LEU A 358 -4.08 36.12 -6.53
CA LEU A 358 -2.72 36.65 -6.44
C LEU A 358 -1.82 36.14 -7.56
N LYS A 359 -1.95 34.85 -7.92
CA LYS A 359 -1.30 34.31 -9.11
C LYS A 359 -1.77 35.02 -10.39
N PHE A 360 -3.04 35.44 -10.41
CA PHE A 360 -3.66 36.07 -11.55
C PHE A 360 -3.24 37.54 -11.71
N ILE A 361 -3.13 38.30 -10.62
CA ILE A 361 -2.65 39.70 -10.59
C ILE A 361 -1.14 39.76 -10.95
N GLY A 362 -0.39 38.69 -10.68
CA GLY A 362 1.02 38.55 -11.05
C GLY A 362 1.97 38.81 -9.87
N PRO A 363 3.19 38.23 -9.90
CA PRO A 363 4.10 38.26 -8.75
C PRO A 363 4.55 39.67 -8.37
N GLU A 364 4.63 40.60 -9.31
CA GLU A 364 5.13 41.96 -9.08
C GLU A 364 4.27 42.77 -8.10
N LYS A 365 2.96 42.52 -8.05
CA LYS A 365 2.03 43.19 -7.13
C LYS A 365 1.58 42.29 -5.97
N ALA A 366 1.86 40.98 -6.03
CA ALA A 366 1.42 40.04 -5.00
C ALA A 366 2.04 40.33 -3.62
N ASP A 367 3.28 40.84 -3.58
CA ASP A 367 3.97 41.20 -2.34
C ASP A 367 3.38 42.45 -1.66
N LEU A 368 2.61 43.26 -2.40
CA LEU A 368 1.91 44.44 -1.89
C LEU A 368 0.48 44.12 -1.43
N ILE A 369 0.07 42.84 -1.47
CA ILE A 369 -1.28 42.41 -1.14
C ILE A 369 -1.27 41.45 0.05
N GLY A 370 -1.95 41.83 1.13
CA GLY A 370 -2.15 40.99 2.31
C GLY A 370 -3.15 39.87 2.06
N LYS A 371 -2.98 38.74 2.76
CA LYS A 371 -3.90 37.59 2.72
C LYS A 371 -4.59 37.43 4.07
N CYS A 372 -5.91 37.26 4.05
CA CYS A 372 -6.67 36.90 5.24
C CYS A 372 -7.67 35.80 4.93
N ASN A 373 -7.87 34.87 5.87
CA ASN A 373 -8.83 33.79 5.74
C ASN A 373 -9.44 33.43 7.11
N GLU A 374 -10.37 32.47 7.12
CA GLU A 374 -11.03 31.98 8.35
C GLU A 374 -10.08 31.48 9.45
N ARG A 375 -8.82 31.18 9.13
CA ARG A 375 -7.80 30.69 10.08
C ARG A 375 -6.87 31.79 10.59
N THR A 376 -6.97 33.00 10.02
CA THR A 376 -6.18 34.15 10.43
C THR A 376 -6.65 34.59 11.81
N SER A 377 -5.73 34.70 12.76
CA SER A 377 -6.06 35.14 14.12
C SER A 377 -6.29 36.66 14.16
N GLU A 378 -7.04 37.14 15.15
CA GLU A 378 -7.31 38.58 15.33
C GLU A 378 -6.00 39.40 15.43
N ALA A 379 -4.94 38.83 16.00
CA ALA A 379 -3.64 39.48 16.09
C ALA A 379 -2.96 39.62 14.71
N GLU A 380 -3.07 38.60 13.86
CA GLU A 380 -2.56 38.63 12.49
C GLU A 380 -3.39 39.58 11.61
N GLU A 381 -4.73 39.60 11.76
CA GLU A 381 -5.60 40.56 11.08
C GLU A 381 -5.18 42.01 11.43
N ALA A 382 -4.98 42.31 12.71
CA ALA A 382 -4.54 43.63 13.16
C ALA A 382 -3.15 44.01 12.60
N GLU A 383 -2.23 43.05 12.46
CA GLU A 383 -0.92 43.29 11.85
C GLU A 383 -1.05 43.64 10.36
N ILE A 384 -1.85 42.88 9.61
CA ILE A 384 -2.10 43.10 8.18
C ILE A 384 -2.73 44.48 7.96
N PHE A 385 -3.72 44.85 8.77
CA PHE A 385 -4.33 46.18 8.71
C PHE A 385 -3.36 47.29 9.09
N GLY A 386 -2.50 47.06 10.10
CA GLY A 386 -1.43 47.99 10.44
C GLY A 386 -0.47 48.24 9.27
N LYS A 387 -0.18 47.24 8.44
CA LYS A 387 0.62 47.39 7.21
C LYS A 387 -0.13 48.13 6.11
N LEU A 388 -1.43 47.87 5.95
CA LEU A 388 -2.29 48.58 5.01
C LEU A 388 -2.41 50.08 5.36
N GLU A 389 -2.57 50.43 6.64
CA GLU A 389 -2.67 51.82 7.09
C GLU A 389 -1.38 52.63 6.91
N LYS A 390 -0.23 51.96 7.04
CA LYS A 390 1.10 52.51 6.80
C LYS A 390 1.45 52.63 5.31
N GLY A 391 0.63 52.05 4.42
CA GLY A 391 0.87 52.01 2.98
C GLY A 391 1.96 51.00 2.56
N GLU A 392 2.32 50.06 3.44
CA GLU A 392 3.21 48.93 3.10
C GLU A 392 2.47 47.91 2.22
N LEU A 393 1.15 47.80 2.40
CA LEU A 393 0.24 47.06 1.53
C LEU A 393 -0.68 48.04 0.80
N ILE A 394 -1.03 47.72 -0.44
CA ILE A 394 -2.04 48.47 -1.22
C ILE A 394 -3.41 47.83 -1.11
N ALA A 395 -3.46 46.51 -0.85
CA ALA A 395 -4.73 45.81 -0.71
C ALA A 395 -4.66 44.62 0.24
N VAL A 396 -5.82 44.16 0.70
CA VAL A 396 -5.97 42.91 1.46
C VAL A 396 -7.05 42.06 0.81
N VAL A 397 -6.75 40.80 0.53
CA VAL A 397 -7.70 39.84 -0.03
C VAL A 397 -8.20 38.94 1.09
N SER A 398 -9.53 38.83 1.23
CA SER A 398 -10.17 38.00 2.25
C SER A 398 -11.35 37.20 1.73
N ASN A 399 -11.62 36.04 2.31
CA ASN A 399 -12.84 35.27 2.06
C ASN A 399 -13.90 35.39 3.17
N THR A 400 -13.65 36.23 4.17
CA THR A 400 -14.56 36.49 5.30
C THR A 400 -14.59 37.97 5.66
N ALA A 401 -15.67 38.38 6.33
CA ALA A 401 -15.67 39.63 7.09
C ALA A 401 -14.58 39.60 8.18
N PHE A 402 -13.97 40.76 8.43
CA PHE A 402 -12.93 40.92 9.45
C PHE A 402 -13.57 41.23 10.80
N SER A 403 -13.11 40.59 11.87
CA SER A 403 -13.66 40.82 13.22
C SER A 403 -13.08 42.07 13.87
N THR A 404 -11.84 42.44 13.54
CA THR A 404 -11.14 43.57 14.16
C THR A 404 -11.36 44.90 13.45
N LEU A 405 -11.96 44.90 12.24
CA LEU A 405 -12.12 46.06 11.39
C LEU A 405 -13.32 46.93 11.81
N THR A 406 -13.23 47.52 13.01
CA THR A 406 -14.28 48.38 13.58
C THR A 406 -14.14 49.84 13.19
N SER A 407 -12.96 50.27 12.71
CA SER A 407 -12.76 51.61 12.15
C SER A 407 -11.69 51.63 11.05
N PRO A 408 -12.08 51.43 9.77
CA PRO A 408 -11.14 51.50 8.66
C PRO A 408 -10.87 52.97 8.29
N HIS A 409 -10.08 53.68 9.11
CA HIS A 409 -9.83 55.13 8.96
C HIS A 409 -9.22 55.53 7.60
N ARG A 410 -8.77 54.58 6.77
CA ARG A 410 -8.07 54.85 5.50
C ARG A 410 -8.47 53.98 4.32
N ILE A 411 -9.52 53.16 4.39
CA ILE A 411 -9.87 52.24 3.29
C ILE A 411 -10.81 52.92 2.31
N GLU A 412 -10.41 52.96 1.04
CA GLU A 412 -11.15 53.68 -0.02
C GLU A 412 -11.96 52.72 -0.89
N HIS A 413 -11.50 51.48 -1.09
CA HIS A 413 -12.17 50.52 -1.96
C HIS A 413 -12.51 49.21 -1.26
N PHE A 414 -13.73 48.73 -1.49
CA PHE A 414 -14.25 47.45 -1.02
C PHE A 414 -14.79 46.69 -2.22
N VAL A 415 -14.14 45.61 -2.63
CA VAL A 415 -14.38 44.96 -3.92
C VAL A 415 -14.93 43.54 -3.72
N PHE A 416 -16.15 43.31 -4.18
CA PHE A 416 -16.80 42.00 -4.16
C PHE A 416 -16.54 41.28 -5.49
N CYS A 417 -15.55 40.39 -5.49
CA CYS A 417 -15.14 39.65 -6.69
C CYS A 417 -16.09 38.51 -7.05
N HIS A 418 -16.78 37.95 -6.08
CA HIS A 418 -17.60 36.74 -6.24
C HIS A 418 -18.88 36.87 -5.42
N LEU A 419 -19.89 36.07 -5.74
CA LEU A 419 -21.14 36.02 -5.00
C LEU A 419 -20.89 35.60 -3.54
N VAL A 420 -21.42 36.41 -2.62
CA VAL A 420 -21.32 36.14 -1.18
C VAL A 420 -22.40 35.12 -0.79
N PRO A 421 -22.06 34.07 0.00
CA PRO A 421 -22.99 33.04 0.39
C PRO A 421 -23.91 33.53 1.52
N GLY A 422 -24.98 34.22 1.13
CA GLY A 422 -26.04 34.67 2.03
C GLY A 422 -25.98 36.15 2.39
N LEU A 423 -27.12 36.61 2.89
CA LEU A 423 -27.43 38.02 3.10
C LEU A 423 -26.67 38.63 4.29
N ASP A 424 -26.57 37.91 5.41
CA ASP A 424 -25.94 38.43 6.63
C ASP A 424 -24.43 38.64 6.46
N GLU A 425 -23.76 37.73 5.74
CA GLU A 425 -22.32 37.85 5.47
C GLU A 425 -22.02 38.99 4.49
N PHE A 426 -22.85 39.17 3.46
CA PHE A 426 -22.73 40.30 2.53
C PHE A 426 -22.81 41.64 3.27
N PHE A 427 -23.80 41.81 4.15
CA PHE A 427 -23.93 43.06 4.90
C PHE A 427 -22.82 43.26 5.92
N ARG A 428 -22.34 42.20 6.59
CA ARG A 428 -21.19 42.30 7.48
C ARG A 428 -19.91 42.73 6.75
N GLN A 429 -19.74 42.31 5.49
CA GLN A 429 -18.62 42.73 4.64
C GLN A 429 -18.78 44.17 4.12
N CYS A 430 -20.01 44.67 3.99
CA CYS A 430 -20.28 46.06 3.62
C CYS A 430 -20.10 47.04 4.79
N GLU A 431 -20.39 46.61 6.02
CA GLU A 431 -20.40 47.45 7.23
C GLU A 431 -19.17 48.36 7.39
N PRO A 432 -17.92 47.88 7.19
CA PRO A 432 -16.74 48.72 7.38
C PRO A 432 -16.69 49.92 6.41
N ALA A 433 -17.26 49.80 5.20
CA ALA A 433 -17.29 50.91 4.24
C ALA A 433 -18.10 52.11 4.76
N PHE A 434 -19.13 51.85 5.57
CA PHE A 434 -19.99 52.89 6.17
C PHE A 434 -19.43 53.45 7.47
N ALA A 435 -18.41 52.81 8.05
CA ALA A 435 -17.64 53.30 9.20
C ALA A 435 -16.37 54.05 8.79
N SER A 436 -16.06 54.14 7.49
CA SER A 436 -14.89 54.86 6.97
C SER A 436 -15.07 56.37 7.06
N GLU A 437 -14.03 57.09 7.49
CA GLU A 437 -14.00 58.56 7.52
C GLU A 437 -13.74 59.20 6.15
N LYS A 438 -13.34 58.39 5.16
CA LYS A 438 -13.08 58.79 3.78
C LYS A 438 -14.21 58.36 2.85
N HIS A 439 -14.19 58.89 1.63
CA HIS A 439 -15.05 58.37 0.58
C HIS A 439 -14.74 56.89 0.30
N ALA A 440 -15.70 56.01 0.58
CA ALA A 440 -15.58 54.58 0.36
C ALA A 440 -16.38 54.14 -0.88
N TYR A 441 -15.80 53.25 -1.67
CA TYR A 441 -16.40 52.70 -2.87
C TYR A 441 -16.61 51.19 -2.70
N LEU A 442 -17.85 50.75 -2.84
CA LEU A 442 -18.26 49.35 -2.86
C LEU A 442 -18.37 48.92 -4.32
N HIS A 443 -17.50 48.01 -4.78
CA HIS A 443 -17.46 47.55 -6.17
C HIS A 443 -18.07 46.16 -6.27
N LEU A 444 -19.12 46.01 -7.09
CA LEU A 444 -19.71 44.70 -7.41
C LEU A 444 -19.22 44.27 -8.80
N ILE A 445 -18.29 43.30 -8.85
CA ILE A 445 -17.69 42.84 -10.13
C ILE A 445 -18.04 41.39 -10.46
N TYR A 446 -19.24 40.94 -10.09
CA TYR A 446 -19.70 39.57 -10.30
C TYR A 446 -19.71 39.17 -11.78
N ASN A 447 -19.38 37.91 -12.06
CA ASN A 447 -19.56 37.26 -13.35
C ASN A 447 -20.44 36.03 -13.15
N SER A 448 -21.67 36.09 -13.68
CA SER A 448 -22.67 35.05 -13.49
C SER A 448 -22.23 33.69 -14.02
N GLU A 449 -21.37 33.57 -15.04
CA GLU A 449 -20.93 32.26 -15.54
C GLU A 449 -19.82 31.65 -14.70
N GLN A 450 -18.94 32.46 -14.09
CA GLN A 450 -17.75 31.99 -13.39
C GLN A 450 -17.93 31.85 -11.86
N ASP A 451 -18.94 32.53 -11.29
CA ASP A 451 -19.09 32.66 -9.82
C ASP A 451 -20.08 31.69 -9.19
N ILE A 452 -20.80 30.91 -10.00
CA ILE A 452 -21.84 29.99 -9.53
C ILE A 452 -21.24 28.66 -9.00
N GLU A 453 -20.07 28.24 -9.49
CA GLU A 453 -19.65 26.83 -9.39
C GLU A 453 -18.95 26.42 -8.08
N GLY A 454 -18.55 27.35 -7.20
CA GLY A 454 -17.68 27.03 -6.06
C GLY A 454 -18.36 26.33 -4.87
N LEU A 455 -19.58 26.74 -4.51
CA LEU A 455 -20.19 26.31 -3.23
C LEU A 455 -20.75 24.88 -3.27
N VAL A 456 -21.33 24.49 -4.41
CA VAL A 456 -21.84 23.11 -4.64
C VAL A 456 -20.68 22.11 -4.64
N GLN A 457 -19.52 22.50 -5.17
CA GLN A 457 -18.33 21.66 -5.19
C GLN A 457 -17.69 21.48 -3.81
N LYS A 458 -17.82 22.48 -2.91
CA LYS A 458 -17.25 22.43 -1.55
C LYS A 458 -18.09 21.56 -0.61
N TYR A 459 -19.40 21.72 -0.61
CA TYR A 459 -20.28 20.99 0.32
C TYR A 459 -21.05 19.90 -0.44
N PRO A 460 -20.68 18.61 -0.32
CA PRO A 460 -21.42 17.53 -0.98
C PRO A 460 -22.86 17.47 -0.45
N ASP A 461 -23.82 17.26 -1.35
CA ASP A 461 -25.21 17.00 -0.96
C ASP A 461 -25.39 15.53 -0.52
N ARG A 462 -26.61 15.18 -0.12
CA ARG A 462 -26.93 13.81 0.29
C ARG A 462 -26.64 12.78 -0.80
N GLU A 463 -26.93 13.09 -2.06
CA GLU A 463 -26.71 12.16 -3.18
C GLU A 463 -25.22 11.91 -3.40
N ALA A 464 -24.40 12.97 -3.31
CA ALA A 464 -22.94 12.90 -3.38
C ALA A 464 -22.37 12.07 -2.22
N LEU A 465 -22.83 12.28 -0.99
CA LEU A 465 -22.41 11.48 0.17
C LEU A 465 -22.83 10.01 0.06
N GLU A 466 -24.03 9.73 -0.46
CA GLU A 466 -24.53 8.38 -0.73
C GLU A 466 -23.73 7.65 -1.83
N LYS A 467 -23.02 8.38 -2.71
CA LYS A 467 -22.04 7.81 -3.66
C LYS A 467 -20.65 7.62 -3.04
N LEU A 468 -20.20 8.58 -2.24
CA LEU A 468 -18.87 8.58 -1.59
C LEU A 468 -18.72 7.41 -0.58
N TYR A 469 -19.71 7.19 0.28
CA TYR A 469 -19.59 6.20 1.36
C TYR A 469 -19.51 4.73 0.88
N PRO A 470 -20.30 4.27 -0.12
CA PRO A 470 -20.14 2.95 -0.69
C PRO A 470 -18.80 2.73 -1.37
N GLU A 471 -18.26 3.74 -2.08
CA GLU A 471 -16.92 3.63 -2.69
C GLU A 471 -15.83 3.51 -1.63
N LEU A 472 -15.93 4.27 -0.54
CA LEU A 472 -15.06 4.07 0.62
C LEU A 472 -15.12 2.62 1.13
N ARG A 473 -16.32 2.03 1.27
CA ARG A 473 -16.47 0.63 1.69
C ARG A 473 -15.87 -0.38 0.71
N LYS A 474 -16.03 -0.16 -0.59
CA LYS A 474 -15.41 -1.03 -1.63
C LYS A 474 -13.89 -0.98 -1.55
N LEU A 475 -13.31 0.22 -1.41
CA LEU A 475 -11.87 0.40 -1.32
C LEU A 475 -11.29 -0.20 -0.03
N ALA A 476 -11.97 -0.06 1.11
CA ALA A 476 -11.59 -0.74 2.36
C ALA A 476 -11.63 -2.27 2.23
N GLY A 477 -12.60 -2.83 1.50
CA GLY A 477 -12.69 -4.27 1.25
C GLY A 477 -11.57 -4.83 0.37
N THR A 478 -10.86 -3.97 -0.37
CA THR A 478 -9.89 -4.38 -1.39
C THR A 478 -8.43 -4.11 -0.97
N ASN A 479 -8.16 -3.08 -0.15
CA ASN A 479 -6.80 -2.56 0.11
C ASN A 479 -6.30 -2.66 1.56
N GLY A 480 -6.91 -3.49 2.41
CA GLY A 480 -6.55 -3.56 3.83
C GLY A 480 -7.18 -2.43 4.66
N ASN A 481 -6.80 -2.31 5.94
CA ASN A 481 -7.51 -1.48 6.93
C ASN A 481 -7.51 0.04 6.66
N PHE A 482 -6.70 0.54 5.72
CA PHE A 482 -6.54 1.97 5.43
C PHE A 482 -6.67 2.27 3.93
N ILE A 483 -7.44 3.31 3.61
CA ILE A 483 -7.65 3.80 2.25
C ILE A 483 -6.82 5.08 2.07
N LYS A 484 -6.00 5.14 1.03
CA LYS A 484 -5.30 6.37 0.65
C LYS A 484 -6.24 7.36 -0.03
N THR A 485 -6.14 8.64 0.31
CA THR A 485 -6.98 9.71 -0.21
C THR A 485 -6.83 9.90 -1.73
N GLU A 486 -5.64 9.65 -2.28
CA GLU A 486 -5.40 9.73 -3.73
C GLU A 486 -6.20 8.68 -4.52
N THR A 487 -6.41 7.50 -3.93
CA THR A 487 -7.23 6.45 -4.54
C THR A 487 -8.69 6.88 -4.65
N LEU A 488 -9.19 7.66 -3.68
CA LEU A 488 -10.55 8.22 -3.70
C LEU A 488 -10.71 9.29 -4.78
N TYR A 489 -9.75 10.20 -4.89
CA TYR A 489 -9.79 11.25 -5.91
C TYR A 489 -9.85 10.68 -7.34
N ASN A 490 -9.27 9.50 -7.57
CA ASN A 490 -9.27 8.84 -8.87
C ASN A 490 -10.49 7.93 -9.10
N ALA A 491 -11.14 7.45 -8.03
CA ALA A 491 -12.26 6.52 -8.11
C ALA A 491 -13.62 7.21 -8.27
N LEU A 492 -13.73 8.47 -7.85
CA LEU A 492 -14.98 9.23 -7.84
C LEU A 492 -14.91 10.42 -8.80
N ASP A 493 -15.95 10.57 -9.61
CA ASP A 493 -16.22 11.77 -10.39
C ASP A 493 -16.85 12.85 -9.49
N MET A 494 -16.07 13.31 -8.51
CA MET A 494 -16.46 14.33 -7.53
C MET A 494 -15.30 15.31 -7.33
N ALA A 495 -15.62 16.60 -7.12
CA ALA A 495 -14.60 17.61 -6.81
C ALA A 495 -13.81 17.23 -5.56
N LYS A 496 -12.48 17.40 -5.59
CA LYS A 496 -11.58 17.06 -4.46
C LYS A 496 -12.01 17.70 -3.15
N LEU A 497 -12.42 18.96 -3.20
CA LEU A 497 -12.90 19.71 -2.04
C LEU A 497 -14.19 19.12 -1.45
N GLY A 498 -15.09 18.62 -2.32
CA GLY A 498 -16.29 17.91 -1.92
C GLY A 498 -15.99 16.55 -1.29
N ILE A 499 -14.97 15.83 -1.78
CA ILE A 499 -14.47 14.59 -1.17
C ILE A 499 -13.92 14.89 0.23
N GLU A 500 -13.03 15.88 0.39
CA GLU A 500 -12.46 16.24 1.69
C GLU A 500 -13.53 16.66 2.70
N THR A 501 -14.49 17.47 2.26
CA THR A 501 -15.60 17.90 3.11
C THR A 501 -16.51 16.73 3.48
N GLY A 502 -16.75 15.80 2.54
CA GLY A 502 -17.48 14.57 2.80
C GLY A 502 -16.76 13.65 3.80
N LEU A 503 -15.42 13.56 3.72
CA LEU A 503 -14.61 12.83 4.69
C LEU A 503 -14.69 13.48 6.08
N ALA A 504 -14.64 14.81 6.17
CA ALA A 504 -14.80 15.54 7.43
C ALA A 504 -16.20 15.31 8.05
N ILE A 505 -17.26 15.32 7.23
CA ILE A 505 -18.63 14.98 7.67
C ILE A 505 -18.67 13.57 8.25
N PHE A 506 -18.06 12.59 7.57
CA PHE A 506 -18.03 11.21 8.05
C PHE A 506 -17.17 11.04 9.31
N GLU A 507 -16.13 11.84 9.49
CA GLU A 507 -15.33 11.88 10.71
C GLU A 507 -16.12 12.42 11.90
N GLU A 508 -16.87 13.53 11.75
CA GLU A 508 -17.79 14.04 12.78
C GLU A 508 -18.85 13.01 13.18
N LEU A 509 -19.36 12.28 12.19
CA LEU A 509 -20.34 11.21 12.38
C LEU A 509 -19.71 9.93 12.95
N GLN A 510 -18.39 9.89 13.17
CA GLN A 510 -17.64 8.73 13.64
C GLN A 510 -17.83 7.49 12.75
N LEU A 511 -17.96 7.70 11.44
CA LEU A 511 -18.01 6.65 10.42
C LEU A 511 -16.62 6.33 9.86
N LEU A 512 -15.67 7.23 10.05
CA LEU A 512 -14.26 7.04 9.71
C LEU A 512 -13.35 7.78 10.68
N GLU A 513 -12.07 7.44 10.61
CA GLU A 513 -10.95 8.10 11.31
C GLU A 513 -9.84 8.37 10.29
N ARG A 514 -9.25 9.57 10.33
CA ARG A 514 -8.12 9.94 9.45
C ARG A 514 -6.82 9.97 10.25
N ASN A 515 -5.79 9.31 9.74
CA ASN A 515 -4.44 9.35 10.31
C ASN A 515 -3.39 9.50 9.20
N SER A 516 -2.11 9.51 9.58
CA SER A 516 -0.99 9.60 8.64
C SER A 516 -0.87 8.40 7.68
N GLU A 517 -1.52 7.27 7.99
CA GLU A 517 -1.54 6.06 7.15
C GLU A 517 -2.70 6.06 6.14
N GLY A 518 -3.75 6.85 6.39
CA GLY A 518 -4.89 7.05 5.50
C GLY A 518 -6.22 7.09 6.24
N ILE A 519 -7.28 6.70 5.53
CA ILE A 519 -8.67 6.72 6.02
C ILE A 519 -9.06 5.32 6.49
N LYS A 520 -9.48 5.19 7.75
CA LYS A 520 -9.97 3.94 8.34
C LYS A 520 -11.47 4.02 8.56
N LEU A 521 -12.22 3.04 8.08
CA LEU A 521 -13.66 2.97 8.33
C LEU A 521 -13.97 2.40 9.71
N LEU A 522 -14.90 3.06 10.41
CA LEU A 522 -15.42 2.63 11.70
C LEU A 522 -16.77 1.91 11.52
N PRO A 523 -17.15 1.02 12.45
CA PRO A 523 -18.48 0.42 12.43
C PRO A 523 -19.55 1.52 12.55
N PRO A 524 -20.66 1.43 11.79
CA PRO A 524 -21.65 2.49 11.73
C PRO A 524 -22.31 2.70 13.10
N ALA A 525 -22.14 3.90 13.67
CA ALA A 525 -22.71 4.28 14.97
C ALA A 525 -24.22 4.64 14.90
N GLY A 526 -24.85 4.55 13.73
CA GLY A 526 -26.28 4.83 13.54
C GLY A 526 -26.67 6.31 13.58
N LYS A 527 -25.69 7.24 13.52
CA LYS A 527 -25.95 8.69 13.48
C LYS A 527 -26.52 9.10 12.11
N LYS A 528 -27.50 10.02 12.12
CA LYS A 528 -28.05 10.63 10.91
C LYS A 528 -27.13 11.72 10.37
N LEU A 529 -27.21 12.03 9.07
CA LEU A 529 -26.43 13.11 8.44
C LEU A 529 -26.64 14.47 9.12
N ASP A 530 -27.87 14.78 9.55
CA ASP A 530 -28.21 16.03 10.24
C ASP A 530 -27.51 16.20 11.61
N ALA A 531 -26.85 15.15 12.12
CA ALA A 531 -26.02 15.23 13.32
C ALA A 531 -24.63 15.81 13.06
N SER A 532 -24.20 15.94 11.80
CA SER A 532 -22.96 16.64 11.44
C SER A 532 -23.23 18.14 11.33
N GLU A 533 -22.41 18.92 12.01
CA GLU A 533 -22.48 20.38 11.97
C GLU A 533 -22.00 20.90 10.61
N ILE A 534 -20.96 20.29 10.03
CA ILE A 534 -20.45 20.62 8.69
C ILE A 534 -21.55 20.41 7.64
N TYR A 535 -22.26 19.28 7.68
CA TYR A 535 -23.34 19.00 6.73
C TYR A 535 -24.48 20.01 6.86
N ARG A 536 -24.96 20.26 8.08
CA ARG A 536 -26.05 21.22 8.33
C ARG A 536 -25.66 22.65 7.91
N ARG A 537 -24.41 23.06 8.20
CA ARG A 537 -23.87 24.36 7.75
C ARG A 537 -23.81 24.44 6.23
N GLY A 538 -23.34 23.40 5.56
CA GLY A 538 -23.29 23.32 4.10
C GLY A 538 -24.67 23.45 3.46
N GLU A 539 -25.67 22.71 3.95
CA GLU A 539 -27.04 22.78 3.44
C GLU A 539 -27.69 24.16 3.71
N LYS A 540 -27.44 24.74 4.89
CA LYS A 540 -27.86 26.12 5.19
C LYS A 540 -27.26 27.12 4.20
N LEU A 541 -25.94 27.07 3.99
CA LEU A 541 -25.23 27.97 3.07
C LEU A 541 -25.69 27.80 1.63
N LYS A 542 -25.90 26.57 1.15
CA LYS A 542 -26.43 26.34 -0.20
C LYS A 542 -27.80 26.96 -0.39
N LYS A 543 -28.69 26.78 0.59
CA LYS A 543 -30.03 27.37 0.55
C LYS A 543 -29.97 28.89 0.58
N GLU A 544 -29.24 29.46 1.54
CA GLU A 544 -29.06 30.92 1.66
C GLU A 544 -28.43 31.52 0.41
N THR A 545 -27.47 30.84 -0.20
CA THR A 545 -26.84 31.29 -1.45
C THR A 545 -27.80 31.21 -2.63
N ALA A 546 -28.58 30.13 -2.75
CA ALA A 546 -29.58 30.00 -3.80
C ALA A 546 -30.64 31.11 -3.70
N ASP A 547 -31.13 31.39 -2.49
CA ASP A 547 -32.13 32.42 -2.22
C ASP A 547 -31.55 33.83 -2.45
N PHE A 548 -30.29 34.08 -2.06
CA PHE A 548 -29.63 35.39 -2.15
C PHE A 548 -28.99 35.67 -3.52
N ARG A 549 -28.85 34.67 -4.38
CA ARG A 549 -28.25 34.83 -5.71
C ARG A 549 -29.05 35.79 -6.60
N ALA A 550 -30.38 35.69 -6.58
CA ALA A 550 -31.24 36.57 -7.36
C ALA A 550 -31.07 38.04 -6.93
N PHE A 551 -30.87 38.28 -5.63
CA PHE A 551 -30.57 39.61 -5.11
C PHE A 551 -29.28 40.19 -5.70
N GLN A 552 -28.16 39.46 -5.63
CA GLN A 552 -26.87 39.98 -6.08
C GLN A 552 -26.75 40.13 -7.61
N LEU A 553 -27.41 39.27 -8.39
CA LEU A 553 -27.27 39.24 -9.86
C LEU A 553 -28.36 40.02 -10.60
N GLU A 554 -29.60 39.99 -10.11
CA GLU A 554 -30.75 40.46 -10.89
C GLU A 554 -31.30 41.80 -10.39
N HIS A 555 -31.05 42.17 -9.13
CA HIS A 555 -31.57 43.42 -8.59
C HIS A 555 -30.81 44.62 -9.18
N PRO A 556 -31.52 45.72 -9.50
CA PRO A 556 -30.91 47.00 -9.83
C PRO A 556 -30.02 47.51 -8.69
N ILE A 557 -28.98 48.28 -9.04
CA ILE A 557 -28.02 48.81 -8.06
C ILE A 557 -28.70 49.68 -6.99
N GLU A 558 -29.76 50.40 -7.35
CA GLU A 558 -30.54 51.23 -6.42
C GLU A 558 -31.24 50.38 -5.37
N GLN A 559 -31.79 49.23 -5.75
CA GLN A 559 -32.46 48.34 -4.80
C GLN A 559 -31.44 47.70 -3.85
N ILE A 560 -30.27 47.31 -4.35
CA ILE A 560 -29.18 46.78 -3.52
C ILE A 560 -28.73 47.85 -2.50
N TRP A 561 -28.56 49.09 -2.95
CA TRP A 561 -28.20 50.22 -2.10
C TRP A 561 -29.20 50.47 -0.98
N GLU A 562 -30.50 50.55 -1.30
CA GLU A 562 -31.55 50.76 -0.29
C GLU A 562 -31.61 49.62 0.73
N GLU A 563 -31.41 48.37 0.30
CA GLU A 563 -31.37 47.23 1.20
C GLU A 563 -30.14 47.24 2.12
N ILE A 564 -28.97 47.67 1.64
CA ILE A 564 -27.78 47.88 2.48
C ILE A 564 -28.08 48.91 3.57
N LEU A 565 -28.63 50.06 3.19
CA LEU A 565 -28.96 51.13 4.15
C LEU A 565 -29.97 50.66 5.20
N ALA A 566 -31.04 49.99 4.77
CA ALA A 566 -32.07 49.49 5.65
C ALA A 566 -31.54 48.45 6.65
N LYS A 567 -30.58 47.61 6.23
CA LYS A 567 -30.01 46.54 7.07
C LYS A 567 -28.95 47.03 8.04
N LEU A 568 -28.14 47.99 7.63
CA LEU A 568 -27.15 48.63 8.51
C LEU A 568 -27.78 49.70 9.43
N GLY A 569 -29.07 50.02 9.23
CA GLY A 569 -29.78 51.00 10.04
C GLY A 569 -29.25 52.42 9.83
N VAL A 570 -28.64 52.70 8.68
CA VAL A 570 -28.04 54.01 8.38
C VAL A 570 -29.07 54.89 7.68
N ASP A 571 -29.25 56.11 8.19
CA ASP A 571 -30.13 57.09 7.55
C ASP A 571 -29.50 57.59 6.25
N SER A 572 -30.21 57.40 5.13
CA SER A 572 -29.85 57.92 3.81
C SER A 572 -29.52 59.41 3.83
N GLU A 573 -30.20 60.23 4.66
CA GLU A 573 -29.92 61.66 4.75
C GLU A 573 -28.58 61.97 5.44
N GLN A 574 -28.09 61.10 6.32
CA GLN A 574 -26.84 61.30 7.05
C GLN A 574 -25.63 61.05 6.14
N ILE A 575 -25.64 59.95 5.36
CA ILE A 575 -24.57 59.64 4.40
C ILE A 575 -24.48 60.69 3.29
N LEU A 576 -25.62 61.27 2.88
CA LEU A 576 -25.66 62.25 1.78
C LEU A 576 -25.26 63.68 2.20
N ARG A 577 -25.12 63.96 3.51
CA ARG A 577 -24.87 65.31 4.05
C ARG A 577 -23.43 65.59 4.49
N GLU A 578 -22.55 64.60 4.54
CA GLU A 578 -21.16 64.79 4.99
C GLU A 578 -20.31 65.52 3.92
N ASN A 579 -20.47 66.84 3.87
CA ASN A 579 -19.49 67.84 3.44
C ASN A 579 -19.88 69.21 4.01
N ASN A 580 -20.06 69.30 5.33
CA ASN A 580 -20.10 70.58 6.01
C ASN A 580 -19.46 70.47 7.40
N THR A 581 -18.18 70.87 7.45
CA THR A 581 -17.46 71.44 8.60
C THR A 581 -17.45 70.66 9.91
N HIS A 582 -16.23 70.27 10.31
CA HIS A 582 -15.85 70.13 11.72
C HIS A 582 -16.45 71.26 12.57
N ASN A 583 -17.38 70.90 13.44
CA ASN A 583 -17.71 71.69 14.61
C ASN A 583 -18.22 70.73 15.69
N TYR A 584 -17.32 70.29 16.58
CA TYR A 584 -17.73 69.64 17.83
C TYR A 584 -18.42 70.70 18.71
N GLY A 585 -19.73 70.80 18.56
CA GLY A 585 -20.62 71.46 19.49
C GLY A 585 -21.31 70.42 20.35
N THR A 586 -20.90 70.34 21.61
CA THR A 586 -21.64 69.75 22.75
C THR A 586 -23.16 69.85 22.62
N ARG A 587 -23.84 68.72 22.86
CA ARG A 587 -25.17 68.53 23.48
C ARG A 587 -25.65 67.11 23.16
N ASP A 588 -26.45 66.41 23.94
CA ASP A 588 -26.98 66.54 25.29
C ASP A 588 -27.43 65.12 25.65
N VAL A 589 -27.16 64.70 26.88
CA VAL A 589 -27.63 63.44 27.45
C VAL A 589 -29.11 63.59 27.78
N ALA A 590 -30.01 63.02 26.98
CA ALA A 590 -31.38 62.74 27.41
C ALA A 590 -32.05 61.68 26.54
N ASN A 591 -32.55 60.63 27.20
CA ASN A 591 -33.47 59.57 26.75
C ASN A 591 -32.86 58.22 26.35
N MET A 592 -32.52 57.43 27.38
CA MET A 592 -32.77 56.00 27.38
C MET A 592 -33.80 55.65 28.47
N PRO A 593 -34.84 54.83 28.18
CA PRO A 593 -35.68 54.24 29.21
C PRO A 593 -35.01 53.03 29.87
N ARG A 594 -35.11 52.99 31.20
CA ARG A 594 -34.67 51.93 32.12
C ARG A 594 -35.55 50.67 32.06
N ALA A 595 -34.91 49.50 32.15
CA ALA A 595 -35.17 48.39 33.09
C ALA A 595 -34.41 47.16 32.56
N PHE A 596 -33.48 46.53 33.28
CA PHE A 596 -33.70 45.74 34.49
C PHE A 596 -32.51 45.80 35.47
N GLN A 597 -32.89 45.92 36.74
CA GLN A 597 -32.17 45.64 38.01
C GLN A 597 -31.75 44.15 38.07
N ASP A 598 -30.78 43.63 38.83
CA ASP A 598 -30.18 43.94 40.14
C ASP A 598 -28.80 43.27 40.25
N ALA A 599 -27.82 43.92 40.91
CA ALA A 599 -26.76 43.24 41.66
C ALA A 599 -26.23 44.21 42.74
N PRO A 600 -26.10 43.80 44.02
CA PRO A 600 -25.62 44.68 45.07
C PRO A 600 -24.09 44.65 45.25
N GLU A 601 -23.66 45.78 45.77
CA GLU A 601 -22.35 46.27 46.22
C GLU A 601 -21.48 45.31 47.05
N ASP A 602 -20.16 45.50 46.95
CA ASP A 602 -19.14 45.60 48.03
C ASP A 602 -17.77 45.22 47.43
N ALA A 603 -16.60 45.78 47.74
CA ALA A 603 -16.13 46.98 48.43
C ALA A 603 -14.66 47.18 47.99
N GLU A 604 -14.13 48.40 48.15
CA GLU A 604 -12.76 48.77 48.61
C GLU A 604 -11.55 47.88 48.19
N THR A 605 -10.36 48.35 47.80
CA THR A 605 -9.57 49.54 48.13
C THR A 605 -8.22 49.45 47.37
N GLN A 606 -7.54 50.60 47.18
CA GLN A 606 -6.07 50.79 47.18
C GLN A 606 -5.21 50.09 46.11
N SER A 607 -3.98 50.49 45.77
CA SER A 607 -3.19 51.73 45.68
C SER A 607 -1.81 51.28 45.15
N GLU A 608 -0.91 52.23 44.88
CA GLU A 608 0.54 52.06 44.61
C GLU A 608 0.92 51.77 43.15
N GLN A 609 1.45 52.75 42.39
CA GLN A 609 2.75 53.45 42.45
C GLN A 609 3.96 52.66 41.92
N SER A 610 4.51 53.23 40.82
CA SER A 610 5.95 53.39 40.51
C SER A 610 6.73 52.10 40.15
N THR A 611 7.67 52.02 39.22
CA THR A 611 8.75 52.90 38.70
C THR A 611 9.19 52.29 37.35
N GLU A 612 9.27 53.02 36.24
CA GLU A 612 10.47 53.69 35.70
C GLU A 612 11.82 52.95 35.89
N THR A 613 12.39 52.41 34.80
CA THR A 613 13.84 52.50 34.52
C THR A 613 14.13 52.27 33.03
N ILE A 614 14.81 53.25 32.46
CA ILE A 614 15.43 53.31 31.14
C ILE A 614 16.84 52.72 31.26
N GLU A 615 17.30 51.95 30.28
CA GLU A 615 18.68 52.06 29.78
C GLU A 615 18.85 51.39 28.41
N ASP A 616 19.31 52.21 27.45
CA ASP A 616 19.85 51.87 26.14
C ASP A 616 21.11 51.00 26.25
N ASN A 617 21.37 50.15 25.25
CA ASN A 617 22.60 50.19 24.44
C ASN A 617 22.61 49.10 23.34
N ASN A 618 22.69 49.57 22.10
CA ASN A 618 23.11 48.87 20.87
C ASN A 618 24.66 48.61 20.89
N PRO A 619 25.31 48.09 19.84
CA PRO A 619 24.98 47.04 18.85
C PRO A 619 26.18 46.06 18.65
N VAL A 620 26.15 45.23 17.58
CA VAL A 620 27.28 44.83 16.66
C VAL A 620 27.30 43.33 16.29
N ASP A 621 27.07 43.12 14.98
CA ASP A 621 27.70 42.23 13.98
C ASP A 621 28.01 40.73 14.24
N ASN A 622 27.50 39.92 13.30
CA ASN A 622 28.24 39.25 12.21
C ASN A 622 28.16 37.72 12.09
N GLU A 623 27.93 37.34 10.82
CA GLU A 623 28.40 36.17 10.07
C GLU A 623 27.96 34.75 10.43
N GLY A 624 27.55 34.00 9.38
CA GLY A 624 27.88 32.58 9.33
C GLY A 624 27.01 31.63 8.49
N THR A 625 27.18 31.68 7.16
CA THR A 625 27.36 30.51 6.26
C THR A 625 26.26 29.45 5.99
N ALA A 626 26.22 29.09 4.70
CA ALA A 626 25.43 28.08 4.01
C ALA A 626 25.80 26.60 4.27
N ARG A 627 24.86 25.69 3.94
CA ARG A 627 25.03 24.36 3.28
C ARG A 627 23.64 23.71 3.15
N ILE A 628 23.07 23.51 1.96
CA ILE A 628 23.23 22.34 1.06
C ILE A 628 23.36 21.00 1.80
N LEU A 629 22.24 20.27 1.89
CA LEU A 629 22.06 18.91 1.36
C LEU A 629 20.56 18.63 1.15
#